data_AF-E2AQK5-F1
#
_entry.id   AF-E2AQK5-F1
#
_cell.length_a   1.000
_cell.length_b   1.000
_cell.length_c   1.000
_cell.angle_alpha   90.00
_cell.angle_beta   90.00
_cell.angle_gamma   90.00
#
_symmetry.space_group_name_H-M   'P 1'
#
loop_
_entity.id
_entity.type
_entity.pdbx_description
1 polymer ?
#
loop_
_entity_poly.entity_id
_entity_poly.type
_entity_poly.pdbx_seq_one_letter_code
_entity_poly.pdbx_strand_id
1 'polypeptide(L)'
;MEEEKGASNAQILWSACQALARAVKIAAPDVTIRPLEPEIKAVSKAAPKEDPLVCAAIQSIPEEAAKRGVFPEIALRERFLKVESVARRLAMVPEEGAALPIYLLSYLQSFLIIKTANSIPKKELEDEPIDVNSLNTYDILQRARYWLDRGDFKMTLRYMNLLKGAPRSIAREWMNETRILLETQQAIDTLLAYAGATGLVYLGAGDPPKK
;
A
#
# COMPACT_ATOMS: atom_id res chain seq x y z
N MET A 1 -1.56 -20.83 36.02
CA MET A 1 -2.70 -21.33 35.23
C MET A 1 -3.43 -20.24 34.44
N GLU A 2 -3.89 -19.12 35.01
CA GLU A 2 -4.54 -18.05 34.22
C GLU A 2 -3.54 -17.26 33.36
N GLU A 3 -2.36 -16.92 33.91
CA GLU A 3 -1.28 -16.26 33.18
C GLU A 3 -0.73 -17.12 32.03
N GLU A 4 -0.56 -18.43 32.24
CA GLU A 4 -0.13 -19.38 31.21
C GLU A 4 -1.14 -19.49 30.06
N LYS A 5 -2.44 -19.45 30.37
CA LYS A 5 -3.52 -19.41 29.36
C LYS A 5 -3.50 -18.08 28.59
N GLY A 6 -3.27 -16.95 29.27
CA GLY A 6 -3.13 -15.64 28.65
C GLY A 6 -1.94 -15.57 27.69
N ALA A 7 -0.78 -16.07 28.12
CA ALA A 7 0.42 -16.17 27.30
C ALA A 7 0.22 -17.07 26.07
N SER A 8 -0.43 -18.24 26.24
CA SER A 8 -0.76 -19.14 25.13
C SER A 8 -1.69 -18.47 24.11
N ASN A 9 -2.75 -17.79 24.56
CA ASN A 9 -3.68 -17.07 23.69
C ASN A 9 -2.99 -15.94 22.91
N ALA A 10 -2.11 -15.18 23.57
CA ALA A 10 -1.33 -14.12 22.92
C ALA A 10 -0.40 -14.67 21.83
N GLN A 11 0.22 -15.83 22.05
CA GLN A 11 1.03 -16.51 21.03
C GLN A 11 0.20 -16.96 19.82
N ILE A 12 -1.00 -17.52 20.08
CA ILE A 12 -1.92 -17.93 19.00
C ILE A 12 -2.33 -16.70 18.17
N LEU A 13 -2.72 -15.60 18.82
CA LEU A 13 -3.09 -14.36 18.14
C LEU A 13 -1.93 -13.81 17.29
N TRP A 14 -0.73 -13.76 17.86
CA TRP A 14 0.45 -13.30 17.14
C TRP A 14 0.76 -14.17 15.93
N SER A 15 0.69 -15.50 16.07
CA SER A 15 0.91 -16.43 14.95
C SER A 15 -0.15 -16.28 13.85
N ALA A 16 -1.42 -16.02 14.21
CA ALA A 16 -2.48 -15.74 13.25
C ALA A 16 -2.24 -14.43 12.50
N CYS A 17 -1.83 -13.37 13.20
CA CYS A 17 -1.46 -12.09 12.58
C CYS A 17 -0.26 -12.23 11.63
N GLN A 18 0.73 -13.05 12.01
CA GLN A 18 1.85 -13.35 11.11
C GLN A 18 1.44 -14.14 9.87
N ALA A 19 0.53 -15.10 10.01
CA ALA A 19 -0.01 -15.83 8.87
C ALA A 19 -0.72 -14.89 7.89
N LEU A 20 -1.52 -13.94 8.41
CA LEU A 20 -2.16 -12.88 7.62
C LEU A 20 -1.12 -11.98 6.92
N ALA A 21 -0.08 -11.52 7.65
CA ALA A 21 0.99 -10.71 7.07
C ALA A 21 1.75 -11.44 5.95
N ARG A 22 2.01 -12.73 6.12
CA ARG A 22 2.63 -13.58 5.09
C ARG A 22 1.72 -13.79 3.89
N ALA A 23 0.41 -13.90 4.10
CA ALA A 23 -0.57 -14.02 3.02
C ALA A 23 -0.53 -12.82 2.05
N VAL A 24 -0.25 -11.62 2.56
CA VAL A 24 -0.13 -10.40 1.75
C VAL A 24 1.26 -10.25 1.11
N LYS A 25 2.33 -10.61 1.84
CA LYS A 25 3.71 -10.42 1.36
C LYS A 25 4.18 -11.47 0.37
N ILE A 26 3.75 -12.73 0.52
CA ILE A 26 4.22 -13.84 -0.31
C ILE A 26 3.45 -13.83 -1.62
N ALA A 27 4.11 -13.34 -2.67
CA ALA A 27 3.74 -13.67 -4.04
C ALA A 27 4.34 -15.04 -4.37
N ALA A 28 3.52 -16.06 -4.60
CA ALA A 28 4.01 -17.23 -5.31
C ALA A 28 4.53 -16.79 -6.69
N PRO A 29 5.52 -17.48 -7.28
CA PRO A 29 6.08 -17.13 -8.59
C PRO A 29 5.02 -17.11 -9.70
N ASP A 30 3.89 -17.77 -9.49
CA ASP A 30 2.65 -17.59 -10.25
C ASP A 30 1.74 -16.68 -9.42
N VAL A 31 1.46 -15.45 -9.89
CA VAL A 31 0.80 -14.33 -9.18
C VAL A 31 -0.67 -14.67 -8.85
N THR A 32 -0.86 -15.67 -8.02
CA THR A 32 -2.16 -16.15 -7.58
C THR A 32 -2.49 -15.43 -6.29
N ILE A 33 -3.28 -14.38 -6.45
CA ILE A 33 -3.88 -13.68 -5.32
C ILE A 33 -4.84 -14.66 -4.66
N ARG A 34 -4.74 -14.80 -3.34
CA ARG A 34 -5.64 -15.65 -2.56
C ARG A 34 -6.50 -14.81 -1.61
N PRO A 35 -7.76 -15.20 -1.37
CA PRO A 35 -8.61 -14.55 -0.38
C PRO A 35 -7.97 -14.53 1.01
N LEU A 36 -8.11 -13.43 1.74
CA LEU A 36 -7.58 -13.25 3.10
C LEU A 36 -8.61 -13.61 4.19
N GLU A 37 -9.85 -13.92 3.81
CA GLU A 37 -10.90 -14.37 4.72
C GLU A 37 -10.49 -15.46 5.72
N PRO A 38 -9.77 -16.55 5.34
CA PRO A 38 -9.45 -17.59 6.30
C PRO A 38 -8.48 -17.09 7.38
N GLU A 39 -7.50 -16.28 7.02
CA GLU A 39 -6.57 -15.67 7.96
C GLU A 39 -7.26 -14.62 8.84
N ILE A 40 -8.15 -13.79 8.29
CA ILE A 40 -8.95 -12.82 9.07
C ILE A 40 -9.83 -13.54 10.10
N LYS A 41 -10.49 -14.64 9.70
CA LYS A 41 -11.28 -15.48 10.61
C LYS A 41 -10.41 -16.12 11.69
N ALA A 42 -9.17 -16.50 11.38
CA ALA A 42 -8.23 -17.03 12.36
C ALA A 42 -7.83 -15.98 13.40
N VAL A 43 -7.54 -14.74 12.97
CA VAL A 43 -7.26 -13.61 13.87
C VAL A 43 -8.46 -13.32 14.77
N SER A 44 -9.67 -13.26 14.20
CA SER A 44 -10.91 -13.04 14.96
C SER A 44 -11.17 -14.11 16.02
N LYS A 45 -10.85 -15.38 15.73
CA LYS A 45 -11.00 -16.49 16.70
C LYS A 45 -9.94 -16.50 17.79
N ALA A 46 -8.73 -16.06 17.47
CA ALA A 46 -7.60 -16.02 18.39
C ALA A 46 -7.65 -14.82 19.34
N ALA A 47 -8.34 -13.76 18.94
CA ALA A 47 -8.50 -12.56 19.75
C ALA A 47 -9.33 -12.81 21.01
N PRO A 48 -9.05 -12.08 22.11
CA PRO A 48 -9.97 -12.00 23.24
C PRO A 48 -11.37 -11.62 22.76
N LYS A 49 -12.40 -12.14 23.44
CA LYS A 49 -13.81 -11.89 23.06
C LYS A 49 -14.07 -10.39 22.99
N GLU A 50 -14.50 -9.93 21.81
CA GLU A 50 -14.96 -8.55 21.55
C GLU A 50 -13.92 -7.47 21.86
N ASP A 51 -12.62 -7.74 21.63
CA ASP A 51 -11.63 -6.67 21.71
C ASP A 51 -11.93 -5.56 20.67
N PRO A 52 -12.18 -4.31 21.12
CA PRO A 52 -12.64 -3.24 20.24
C PRO A 52 -11.58 -2.83 19.22
N LEU A 53 -10.28 -2.92 19.56
CA LEU A 53 -9.19 -2.58 18.67
C LEU A 53 -9.07 -3.64 17.57
N VAL A 54 -9.12 -4.92 17.94
CA VAL A 54 -9.04 -6.02 16.96
C VAL A 54 -10.24 -5.98 16.01
N CYS A 55 -11.44 -5.77 16.53
CA CYS A 55 -12.64 -5.63 15.71
C CYS A 55 -12.53 -4.44 14.74
N ALA A 56 -12.08 -3.27 15.21
CA ALA A 56 -11.89 -2.09 14.37
C ALA A 56 -10.82 -2.32 13.28
N ALA A 57 -9.70 -2.96 13.64
CA ALA A 57 -8.63 -3.27 12.69
C ALA A 57 -9.12 -4.25 11.61
N ILE A 58 -9.87 -5.30 11.98
CA ILE A 58 -10.47 -6.22 11.00
C ILE A 58 -11.47 -5.50 10.08
N GLN A 59 -12.31 -4.62 10.63
CA GLN A 59 -13.29 -3.84 9.84
C GLN A 59 -12.62 -2.84 8.90
N SER A 60 -11.41 -2.37 9.21
CA SER A 60 -10.65 -1.48 8.33
C SER A 60 -10.04 -2.19 7.11
N ILE A 61 -10.04 -3.53 7.07
CA ILE A 61 -9.58 -4.28 5.90
C ILE A 61 -10.64 -4.17 4.79
N PRO A 62 -10.27 -3.73 3.58
CA PRO A 62 -11.22 -3.64 2.47
C PRO A 62 -11.87 -4.98 2.13
N GLU A 63 -13.15 -4.98 1.75
CA GLU A 63 -13.86 -6.21 1.39
C GLU A 63 -13.22 -6.92 0.20
N GLU A 64 -12.70 -6.16 -0.76
CA GLU A 64 -11.96 -6.69 -1.90
C GLU A 64 -10.72 -7.46 -1.45
N ALA A 65 -9.99 -6.95 -0.44
CA ALA A 65 -8.84 -7.63 0.13
C ALA A 65 -9.25 -8.93 0.84
N ALA A 66 -10.39 -8.94 1.54
CA ALA A 66 -10.88 -10.14 2.21
C ALA A 66 -11.28 -11.24 1.20
N LYS A 67 -12.11 -10.90 0.21
CA LYS A 67 -12.75 -11.86 -0.72
C LYS A 67 -11.85 -12.29 -1.86
N ARG A 68 -11.11 -11.37 -2.47
CA ARG A 68 -10.24 -11.63 -3.63
C ARG A 68 -8.79 -11.79 -3.20
N GLY A 69 -8.38 -11.04 -2.19
CA GLY A 69 -6.98 -10.87 -1.80
C GLY A 69 -6.36 -9.62 -2.41
N VAL A 70 -5.08 -9.42 -2.13
CA VAL A 70 -4.35 -8.18 -2.44
C VAL A 70 -3.22 -8.46 -3.43
N PHE A 71 -3.02 -7.55 -4.39
CA PHE A 71 -1.85 -7.64 -5.26
C PHE A 71 -0.56 -7.40 -4.47
N PRO A 72 0.45 -8.28 -4.60
CA PRO A 72 1.73 -8.06 -3.93
C PRO A 72 2.45 -6.85 -4.52
N GLU A 73 3.33 -6.24 -3.72
CA GLU A 73 4.10 -5.06 -4.11
C GLU A 73 4.85 -5.23 -5.43
N ILE A 74 5.43 -6.42 -5.68
CA ILE A 74 6.16 -6.74 -6.91
C ILE A 74 5.23 -6.64 -8.13
N ALA A 75 4.04 -7.22 -8.05
CA ALA A 75 3.06 -7.16 -9.13
C ALA A 75 2.57 -5.72 -9.38
N LEU A 76 2.37 -4.93 -8.33
CA LEU A 76 2.01 -3.52 -8.48
C LEU A 76 3.12 -2.69 -9.13
N ARG A 77 4.40 -2.96 -8.82
CA ARG A 77 5.54 -2.29 -9.46
C ARG A 77 5.63 -2.59 -10.95
N GLU A 78 5.43 -3.85 -11.33
CA GLU A 78 5.42 -4.25 -12.74
C GLU A 78 4.26 -3.61 -13.51
N ARG A 79 3.07 -3.58 -12.91
CA ARG A 79 1.90 -2.91 -13.50
C ARG A 79 2.11 -1.40 -13.62
N PHE A 80 2.78 -0.77 -12.65
CA PHE A 80 3.05 0.67 -12.67
C PHE A 80 3.84 1.09 -13.91
N LEU A 81 4.82 0.30 -14.37
CA LEU A 81 5.60 0.61 -15.57
C LEU A 81 4.72 0.81 -16.81
N LYS A 82 3.67 -0.01 -16.94
CA LYS A 82 2.70 0.10 -18.04
C LYS A 82 1.84 1.35 -17.86
N VAL A 83 1.34 1.58 -16.65
CA VAL A 83 0.53 2.77 -16.31
C VAL A 83 1.30 4.06 -16.57
N GLU A 84 2.55 4.15 -16.11
CA GLU A 84 3.42 5.30 -16.32
C GLU A 84 3.63 5.57 -17.81
N SER A 85 3.95 4.53 -18.58
CA SER A 85 4.18 4.65 -20.04
C SER A 85 2.96 5.22 -20.76
N VAL A 86 1.77 4.72 -20.44
CA VAL A 86 0.53 5.20 -21.08
C VAL A 86 0.15 6.60 -20.57
N ALA A 87 0.26 6.85 -19.26
CA ALA A 87 -0.03 8.16 -18.65
C ALA A 87 0.88 9.26 -19.22
N ARG A 88 2.16 8.98 -19.46
CA ARG A 88 3.09 9.92 -20.12
C ARG A 88 2.67 10.26 -21.55
N ARG A 89 2.19 9.28 -22.32
CA ARG A 89 1.73 9.48 -23.70
C ARG A 89 0.46 10.32 -23.77
N LEU A 90 -0.30 10.38 -22.70
CA LEU A 90 -1.58 11.09 -22.62
C LEU A 90 -1.53 12.32 -21.72
N ALA A 91 -0.32 12.81 -21.41
CA ALA A 91 -0.11 13.92 -20.48
C ALA A 91 -0.88 15.21 -20.82
N MET A 92 -1.16 15.47 -22.11
CA MET A 92 -1.93 16.65 -22.55
C MET A 92 -3.44 16.41 -22.69
N VAL A 93 -3.90 15.17 -22.51
CA VAL A 93 -5.28 14.79 -22.82
C VAL A 93 -6.17 15.03 -21.58
N PRO A 94 -7.26 15.81 -21.70
CA PRO A 94 -8.23 16.03 -20.63
C PRO A 94 -9.04 14.76 -20.32
N GLU A 95 -9.83 14.77 -19.26
CA GLU A 95 -10.54 13.57 -18.78
C GLU A 95 -11.69 13.17 -19.72
N GLU A 96 -12.36 14.15 -20.33
CA GLU A 96 -13.48 13.97 -21.26
C GLU A 96 -13.03 13.46 -22.65
N GLY A 97 -11.72 13.31 -22.84
CA GLY A 97 -11.11 13.00 -24.14
C GLY A 97 -10.88 14.24 -25.00
N ALA A 98 -10.14 14.06 -26.09
CA ALA A 98 -9.73 15.15 -26.97
C ALA A 98 -9.95 14.84 -28.45
N ALA A 99 -9.73 15.84 -29.30
CA ALA A 99 -9.61 15.60 -30.74
C ALA A 99 -8.35 14.77 -31.05
N LEU A 100 -8.38 13.95 -32.11
CA LEU A 100 -7.26 13.09 -32.54
C LEU A 100 -5.89 13.81 -32.65
N PRO A 101 -5.80 15.06 -33.15
CA PRO A 101 -4.52 15.77 -33.20
C PRO A 101 -3.87 15.95 -31.82
N ILE A 102 -4.66 16.11 -30.76
CA ILE A 102 -4.14 16.28 -29.38
C ILE A 102 -3.50 14.99 -28.89
N TYR A 103 -4.07 13.83 -29.22
CA TYR A 103 -3.44 12.54 -28.92
C TYR A 103 -2.10 12.36 -29.64
N LEU A 104 -2.04 12.74 -30.93
CA LEU A 104 -0.81 12.70 -31.70
C LEU A 104 0.26 13.64 -31.12
N LEU A 105 -0.12 14.88 -30.80
CA LEU A 105 0.77 15.87 -30.19
C LEU A 105 1.28 15.40 -28.81
N SER A 106 0.39 14.87 -27.97
CA SER A 106 0.74 14.32 -26.65
C SER A 106 1.73 13.15 -26.78
N TYR A 107 1.52 12.28 -27.76
CA TYR A 107 2.45 11.19 -28.06
C TYR A 107 3.83 11.70 -28.50
N LEU A 108 3.88 12.65 -29.43
CA LEU A 108 5.14 13.26 -29.89
C LEU A 108 5.88 13.98 -28.76
N GLN A 109 5.17 14.78 -27.96
CA GLN A 109 5.75 15.47 -26.81
C GLN A 109 6.36 14.49 -25.81
N SER A 110 5.67 13.38 -25.52
CA SER A 110 6.16 12.36 -24.59
C SER A 110 7.47 11.71 -25.02
N PHE A 111 7.78 11.73 -26.32
CA PHE A 111 9.04 11.22 -26.87
C PHE A 111 10.17 12.24 -26.81
N LEU A 112 9.86 13.53 -26.97
CA LEU A 112 10.84 14.63 -26.96
C LEU A 112 11.29 15.03 -25.55
N ILE A 113 10.46 14.81 -24.54
CA ILE A 113 10.82 15.10 -23.14
C ILE A 113 11.89 14.11 -22.68
N ILE A 114 13.10 14.64 -22.46
CA ILE A 114 14.25 13.90 -21.94
C ILE A 114 13.86 13.28 -20.60
N LYS A 115 14.05 11.97 -20.48
CA LYS A 115 13.93 11.27 -19.20
C LYS A 115 15.08 11.73 -18.30
N THR A 116 14.87 12.77 -17.49
CA THR A 116 15.80 13.07 -16.40
C THR A 116 15.81 11.86 -15.47
N ALA A 117 16.97 11.22 -15.33
CA ALA A 117 17.12 10.03 -14.52
C ALA A 117 16.85 10.36 -13.05
N ASN A 118 15.63 10.06 -12.59
CA ASN A 118 15.24 9.79 -11.20
C ASN A 118 15.86 10.69 -10.11
N SER A 119 16.06 11.97 -10.38
CA SER A 119 16.50 12.92 -9.36
C SER A 119 15.28 13.64 -8.84
N ILE A 120 14.96 13.41 -7.56
CA ILE A 120 14.12 14.32 -6.79
C ILE A 120 14.98 15.55 -6.46
N PRO A 121 14.45 16.78 -6.59
CA PRO A 121 15.18 17.98 -6.21
C PRO A 121 15.66 17.90 -4.76
N LYS A 122 16.90 18.32 -4.48
CA LYS A 122 17.50 18.25 -3.12
C LYS A 122 16.63 18.88 -2.05
N LYS A 123 15.98 20.00 -2.39
CA LYS A 123 15.01 20.70 -1.54
C LYS A 123 13.88 19.80 -1.04
N GLU A 124 13.34 18.94 -1.91
CA GLU A 124 12.29 17.99 -1.52
C GLU A 124 12.83 16.85 -0.63
N LEU A 125 14.14 16.57 -0.70
CA LEU A 125 14.79 15.62 0.22
C LEU A 125 15.12 16.24 1.58
N GLU A 126 15.18 17.57 1.64
CA GLU A 126 15.40 18.37 2.85
C GLU A 126 14.06 18.77 3.51
N ASP A 127 12.96 18.11 3.14
CA ASP A 127 11.60 18.36 3.61
C ASP A 127 11.11 19.81 3.40
N GLU A 128 11.66 20.54 2.41
CA GLU A 128 11.16 21.85 2.02
C GLU A 128 9.75 21.76 1.38
N PRO A 129 8.89 22.78 1.56
CA PRO A 129 7.55 22.78 0.99
C PRO A 129 7.61 22.79 -0.55
N ILE A 130 6.82 21.88 -1.14
CA ILE A 130 6.73 21.72 -2.60
C ILE A 130 5.57 22.56 -3.13
N ASP A 131 5.82 23.34 -4.19
CA ASP A 131 4.73 23.97 -4.93
C ASP A 131 4.06 22.95 -5.86
N VAL A 132 2.99 22.33 -5.37
CA VAL A 132 2.19 21.34 -6.08
C VAL A 132 1.61 21.88 -7.40
N ASN A 133 1.34 23.19 -7.50
CA ASN A 133 0.72 23.78 -8.69
C ASN A 133 1.70 23.92 -9.86
N SER A 134 3.00 23.96 -9.57
CA SER A 134 4.06 24.01 -10.57
C SER A 134 4.33 22.66 -11.25
N LEU A 135 3.85 21.56 -10.66
CA LEU A 135 4.13 20.20 -11.14
C LEU A 135 3.28 19.86 -12.36
N ASN A 136 3.94 19.49 -13.46
CA ASN A 136 3.26 18.90 -14.61
C ASN A 136 3.11 17.37 -14.47
N THR A 137 2.40 16.73 -15.39
CA THR A 137 2.19 15.28 -15.39
C THR A 137 3.50 14.47 -15.39
N TYR A 138 4.53 14.92 -16.11
CA TYR A 138 5.82 14.23 -16.18
C TYR A 138 6.57 14.32 -14.84
N ASP A 139 6.56 15.49 -14.22
CA ASP A 139 7.11 15.74 -12.89
C ASP A 139 6.48 14.84 -11.82
N ILE A 140 5.15 14.71 -11.87
CA ILE A 140 4.38 13.84 -10.97
C ILE A 140 4.76 12.37 -11.18
N LEU A 141 4.77 11.90 -12.43
CA LEU A 141 5.08 10.51 -12.76
C LEU A 141 6.53 10.15 -12.40
N GLN A 142 7.48 11.07 -12.59
CA GLN A 142 8.87 10.90 -12.21
C GLN A 142 9.04 10.79 -10.69
N ARG A 143 8.37 11.65 -9.90
CA ARG A 143 8.40 11.58 -8.43
C ARG A 143 7.73 10.31 -7.92
N ALA A 144 6.58 9.95 -8.48
CA ALA A 144 5.92 8.68 -8.18
C ALA A 144 6.86 7.49 -8.45
N ARG A 145 7.53 7.46 -9.61
CA ARG A 145 8.50 6.42 -9.95
C ARG A 145 9.65 6.32 -8.94
N TYR A 146 10.20 7.46 -8.53
CA TYR A 146 11.30 7.52 -7.58
C TYR A 146 10.95 6.87 -6.22
N TRP A 147 9.79 7.18 -5.67
CA TRP A 147 9.33 6.62 -4.39
C TRP A 147 8.94 5.15 -4.53
N LEU A 148 8.32 4.80 -5.67
CA LEU A 148 7.93 3.43 -5.94
C LEU A 148 9.15 2.52 -6.01
N ASP A 149 10.22 2.93 -6.70
CA ASP A 149 11.45 2.12 -6.80
C ASP A 149 12.06 1.84 -5.42
N ARG A 150 11.85 2.73 -4.43
CA ARG A 150 12.28 2.56 -3.03
C ARG A 150 11.30 1.79 -2.15
N GLY A 151 10.11 1.47 -2.67
CA GLY A 151 9.04 0.78 -1.93
C GLY A 151 8.17 1.67 -1.07
N ASP A 152 8.25 2.98 -1.24
CA ASP A 152 7.31 3.88 -0.59
C ASP A 152 6.04 4.04 -1.47
N PHE A 153 5.13 3.06 -1.36
CA PHE A 153 3.85 3.08 -2.05
C PHE A 153 2.94 4.22 -1.56
N LYS A 154 3.08 4.65 -0.30
CA LYS A 154 2.30 5.75 0.28
C LYS A 154 2.65 7.06 -0.40
N MET A 155 3.93 7.41 -0.48
CA MET A 155 4.39 8.61 -1.19
C MET A 155 4.11 8.51 -2.69
N THR A 156 4.29 7.34 -3.29
CA THR A 156 3.92 7.10 -4.69
C THR A 156 2.45 7.46 -4.93
N LEU A 157 1.53 6.94 -4.10
CA LEU A 157 0.10 7.20 -4.23
C LEU A 157 -0.24 8.67 -3.99
N ARG A 158 0.46 9.37 -3.08
CA ARG A 158 0.30 10.82 -2.88
C ARG A 158 0.61 11.60 -4.16
N TYR A 159 1.71 11.30 -4.84
CA TYR A 159 2.05 11.95 -6.11
C TYR A 159 1.05 11.57 -7.21
N MET A 160 0.70 10.29 -7.34
CA MET A 160 -0.25 9.84 -8.37
C MET A 160 -1.63 10.50 -8.21
N ASN A 161 -2.05 10.83 -6.98
CA ASN A 161 -3.27 11.59 -6.71
C ASN A 161 -3.23 13.05 -7.21
N LEU A 162 -2.06 13.59 -7.58
CA LEU A 162 -1.93 14.91 -8.20
C LEU A 162 -2.20 14.90 -9.70
N LEU A 163 -2.22 13.72 -10.33
CA LEU A 163 -2.54 13.58 -11.74
C LEU A 163 -3.95 14.12 -12.03
N LYS A 164 -4.09 14.73 -13.21
CA LYS A 164 -5.35 15.27 -13.75
C LYS A 164 -5.56 14.73 -15.17
N GLY A 165 -6.78 14.83 -15.70
CA GLY A 165 -7.11 14.43 -17.07
C GLY A 165 -7.00 12.92 -17.31
N ALA A 166 -6.78 12.54 -18.57
CA ALA A 166 -6.63 11.14 -18.97
C ALA A 166 -5.52 10.36 -18.23
N PRO A 167 -4.34 10.95 -17.88
CA PRO A 167 -3.34 10.29 -17.05
C PRO A 167 -3.90 9.79 -15.71
N ARG A 168 -4.77 10.57 -15.07
CA ARG A 168 -5.44 10.19 -13.82
C ARG A 168 -6.41 9.03 -14.04
N SER A 169 -7.21 9.10 -15.10
CA SER A 169 -8.22 8.09 -15.41
C SER A 169 -7.58 6.72 -15.65
N ILE A 170 -6.45 6.68 -16.35
CA ILE A 170 -5.71 5.43 -16.63
C ILE A 170 -5.00 4.91 -15.39
N ALA A 171 -4.48 5.81 -14.54
CA ALA A 171 -3.88 5.42 -13.29
C ALA A 171 -4.90 4.97 -12.22
N ARG A 172 -6.20 5.25 -12.41
CA ARG A 172 -7.24 5.08 -11.38
C ARG A 172 -7.31 3.68 -10.82
N GLU A 173 -7.28 2.68 -11.69
CA GLU A 173 -7.33 1.28 -11.28
C GLU A 173 -6.09 0.89 -10.45
N TRP A 174 -4.90 1.23 -10.94
CA TRP A 174 -3.65 0.96 -10.22
C TRP A 174 -3.58 1.69 -8.86
N MET A 175 -4.05 2.93 -8.81
CA MET A 175 -4.15 3.71 -7.57
C MET A 175 -5.13 3.05 -6.58
N ASN A 176 -6.24 2.49 -7.07
CA ASN A 176 -7.20 1.78 -6.23
C ASN A 176 -6.59 0.51 -5.62
N GLU A 177 -5.91 -0.30 -6.44
CA GLU A 177 -5.24 -1.52 -5.95
C GLU A 177 -4.12 -1.20 -4.95
N THR A 178 -3.39 -0.09 -5.17
CA THR A 178 -2.38 0.38 -4.22
C THR A 178 -3.01 0.85 -2.91
N ARG A 179 -4.16 1.51 -2.95
CA ARG A 179 -4.91 1.90 -1.74
C ARG A 179 -5.32 0.66 -0.94
N ILE A 180 -5.91 -0.34 -1.60
CA ILE A 180 -6.32 -1.59 -0.97
C ILE A 180 -5.13 -2.27 -0.28
N LEU A 181 -3.97 -2.32 -0.94
CA LEU A 181 -2.73 -2.84 -0.34
C LEU A 181 -2.35 -2.07 0.94
N LEU A 182 -2.30 -0.75 0.87
CA LEU A 182 -1.88 0.10 1.99
C LEU A 182 -2.84 0.01 3.18
N GLU A 183 -4.16 0.02 2.93
CA GLU A 183 -5.18 -0.14 3.98
C GLU A 183 -5.07 -1.50 4.66
N THR A 184 -4.85 -2.56 3.87
CA THR A 184 -4.64 -3.92 4.40
C THR A 184 -3.35 -4.00 5.22
N GLN A 185 -2.24 -3.42 4.73
CA GLN A 185 -0.97 -3.39 5.47
C GLN A 185 -1.13 -2.63 6.79
N GLN A 186 -1.80 -1.48 6.79
CA GLN A 186 -2.05 -0.70 7.99
C GLN A 186 -2.86 -1.49 9.04
N ALA A 187 -3.90 -2.21 8.62
CA ALA A 187 -4.67 -3.07 9.51
C ALA A 187 -3.81 -4.20 10.11
N ILE A 188 -3.01 -4.86 9.27
CA ILE A 188 -2.10 -5.95 9.70
C ILE A 188 -1.04 -5.44 10.68
N ASP A 189 -0.43 -4.30 10.41
CA ASP A 189 0.59 -3.70 11.28
C ASP A 189 0.00 -3.33 12.63
N THR A 190 -1.25 -2.83 12.65
CA THR A 190 -1.99 -2.55 13.89
C THR A 190 -2.24 -3.83 14.69
N LEU A 191 -2.69 -4.90 14.03
CA LEU A 191 -2.93 -6.21 14.66
C LEU A 191 -1.65 -6.84 15.21
N LEU A 192 -0.54 -6.76 14.46
CA LEU A 192 0.77 -7.26 14.89
C LEU A 192 1.32 -6.47 16.08
N ALA A 193 1.22 -5.14 16.05
CA ALA A 193 1.64 -4.29 17.16
C ALA A 193 0.83 -4.59 18.43
N TYR A 194 -0.49 -4.73 18.30
CA TYR A 194 -1.36 -5.12 19.40
C TYR A 194 -1.02 -6.51 19.95
N ALA A 195 -0.91 -7.53 19.09
CA ALA A 195 -0.59 -8.89 19.52
C ALA A 195 0.80 -8.96 20.20
N GLY A 196 1.78 -8.21 19.69
CA GLY A 196 3.10 -8.07 20.30
C GLY A 196 3.05 -7.41 21.68
N ALA A 197 2.30 -6.31 21.82
CA ALA A 197 2.12 -5.64 23.09
C ALA A 197 1.44 -6.55 24.13
N THR A 198 0.37 -7.24 23.74
CA THR A 198 -0.33 -8.20 24.61
C THR A 198 0.58 -9.35 25.02
N GLY A 199 1.41 -9.88 24.11
CA GLY A 199 2.41 -10.89 24.44
C GLY A 199 3.43 -10.41 25.47
N LEU A 200 3.92 -9.17 25.36
CA LEU A 200 4.84 -8.58 26.33
C LEU A 200 4.21 -8.39 27.71
N VAL A 201 2.92 -8.05 27.80
CA VAL A 201 2.23 -7.92 29.09
C VAL A 201 2.25 -9.25 29.84
N TYR A 202 1.95 -10.37 29.18
CA TYR A 202 1.95 -11.69 29.83
C TYR A 202 3.35 -12.25 30.08
N LEU A 203 4.35 -11.90 29.25
CA LEU A 203 5.74 -12.33 29.45
C LEU A 203 6.48 -11.48 30.50
N GLY A 204 6.19 -10.19 30.57
CA GLY A 204 6.83 -9.24 31.51
C GLY A 204 6.23 -9.27 32.92
N ALA A 205 4.99 -9.72 33.08
CA ALA A 205 4.36 -9.90 34.39
C ALA A 205 4.98 -11.04 35.23
N GLY A 206 5.82 -11.89 34.63
CA GLY A 206 6.46 -13.03 35.30
C GLY A 206 7.77 -12.74 36.03
N ASP A 207 8.34 -11.53 35.94
CA ASP A 207 9.62 -11.20 36.60
C ASP A 207 9.36 -10.53 37.97
N PRO A 208 9.60 -11.22 39.12
CA PRO A 208 9.43 -10.61 40.43
C PRO A 208 10.48 -9.49 40.62
N PRO A 209 10.16 -8.41 41.36
CA PRO A 209 11.13 -7.36 41.64
C PRO A 209 12.33 -7.97 42.39
N LYS A 210 13.53 -7.81 41.81
CA LYS A 210 14.78 -8.15 42.48
C LYS A 210 14.87 -7.30 43.76
N LYS A 211 14.70 -7.97 44.91
CA LYS A 211 14.99 -7.42 46.24
C LYS A 211 16.48 -7.17 46.40
#